data_AF-B3RSH4-F1
#
_entry.id   AF-B3RSH4-F1
#
_cell.length_a   1.000
_cell.length_b   1.000
_cell.length_c   1.000
_cell.angle_alpha   90.00
_cell.angle_beta   90.00
_cell.angle_gamma   90.00
#
_symmetry.space_group_name_H-M   'P 1'
#
loop_
_entity.id
_entity.type
_entity.pdbx_description
1 polymer ?
#
loop_
_entity_poly.entity_id
_entity_poly.type
_entity_poly.pdbx_seq_one_letter_code
_entity_poly.pdbx_strand_id
1 'polypeptide(L)'
;LLDQVDDWNFPIFDLAEKCDGSILSHLTYRLFENTGLFDMFHIDRSRFICYFRALENGYRNIPYHNRIHASDVLHACYYLTTQPIPGFDHYNSLACKIPNKAKRDHVQGNMDDSHGSESFKKEADYGYLATALPALELVALYIAAAMHDYDHPGRTNAFLVATNATQAILYNDRSVLESHHAAAAWQLLLSKPEYNFLSGLDAAEYRRLRFLIIEAILATDLKRHFDILSVFNEKVSKETSGSGFDWGLESDRLLVVQMCIKLADINGPSKQRNLHETWTDRIAKEFYEQGNEEKSLGMPVSPYMDCNYPRLAALQESFISNLVAPLFRSYADAGLMPNVWQPDSKEMGNMSNKGGDSQPNALVKLLINYIEENYEYWVKRKEIEDGLVEPDGLERSRSATEDIIEEEELLSKENDIPSSPKEA
;
A
#
# COMPACT_ATOMS: atom_id res chain seq x y z
N LEU A 1 -16.59 -10.25 -10.83
CA LEU A 1 -15.50 -9.88 -9.89
C LEU A 1 -14.47 -9.02 -10.60
N LEU A 2 -13.81 -9.49 -11.67
CA LEU A 2 -12.84 -8.69 -12.45
C LEU A 2 -13.37 -7.36 -13.06
N ASP A 3 -14.68 -7.13 -13.08
CA ASP A 3 -15.26 -5.83 -13.48
C ASP A 3 -15.30 -4.80 -12.33
N GLN A 4 -14.92 -5.21 -11.10
CA GLN A 4 -14.87 -4.38 -9.89
C GLN A 4 -13.44 -3.91 -9.58
N VAL A 5 -12.49 -4.03 -10.51
CA VAL A 5 -11.09 -3.60 -10.33
C VAL A 5 -10.91 -2.09 -10.16
N ASP A 6 -11.99 -1.33 -10.37
CA ASP A 6 -12.04 0.12 -10.10
C ASP A 6 -12.55 0.42 -8.68
N ASP A 7 -12.84 -0.60 -7.84
CA ASP A 7 -13.22 -0.44 -6.43
C ASP A 7 -12.01 -0.69 -5.52
N TRP A 8 -11.70 0.25 -4.63
CA TRP A 8 -10.59 0.10 -3.68
C TRP A 8 -10.75 -1.14 -2.80
N ASN A 9 -11.99 -1.46 -2.40
CA ASN A 9 -12.33 -2.63 -1.59
C ASN A 9 -12.61 -3.85 -2.46
N PHE A 10 -11.85 -4.01 -3.54
CA PHE A 10 -11.93 -5.15 -4.45
C PHE A 10 -12.00 -6.47 -3.67
N PRO A 11 -12.98 -7.34 -3.95
CA PRO A 11 -13.17 -8.61 -3.22
C PRO A 11 -12.11 -9.64 -3.65
N ILE A 12 -10.86 -9.41 -3.24
CA ILE A 12 -9.68 -10.16 -3.65
C ILE A 12 -9.75 -11.63 -3.20
N PHE A 13 -10.30 -11.89 -2.01
CA PHE A 13 -10.44 -13.25 -1.48
C PHE A 13 -11.50 -14.05 -2.24
N ASP A 14 -12.65 -13.45 -2.55
CA ASP A 14 -13.69 -14.09 -3.38
C ASP A 14 -13.16 -14.41 -4.79
N LEU A 15 -12.31 -13.54 -5.35
CA LEU A 15 -11.66 -13.82 -6.62
C LEU A 15 -10.65 -14.97 -6.49
N ALA A 16 -9.86 -14.98 -5.42
CA ALA A 16 -8.85 -16.01 -5.19
C ALA A 16 -9.46 -17.41 -5.11
N GLU A 17 -10.61 -17.54 -4.44
CA GLU A 17 -11.38 -18.78 -4.37
C GLU A 17 -11.88 -19.24 -5.74
N LYS A 18 -12.28 -18.31 -6.62
CA LYS A 18 -12.76 -18.64 -7.97
C LYS A 18 -11.66 -18.94 -8.99
N CYS A 19 -10.46 -18.41 -8.78
CA CYS A 19 -9.34 -18.57 -9.70
C CYS A 19 -8.51 -19.85 -9.44
N ASP A 20 -8.80 -20.62 -8.40
CA ASP A 20 -8.16 -21.91 -8.07
C ASP A 20 -6.61 -21.86 -8.19
N GLY A 21 -6.00 -20.89 -7.50
CA GLY A 21 -4.54 -20.72 -7.47
C GLY A 21 -3.95 -19.96 -8.66
N SER A 22 -4.77 -19.42 -9.56
CA SER A 22 -4.33 -18.63 -10.72
C SER A 22 -4.74 -17.14 -10.71
N ILE A 23 -5.01 -16.58 -9.52
CA ILE A 23 -5.51 -15.20 -9.36
C ILE A 23 -4.56 -14.15 -9.94
N LEU A 24 -3.26 -14.24 -9.66
CA LEU A 24 -2.27 -13.24 -10.07
C LEU A 24 -2.19 -13.17 -11.59
N SER A 25 -2.05 -14.33 -12.24
CA SER A 25 -1.97 -14.36 -13.70
C SER A 25 -3.24 -13.85 -14.40
N HIS A 26 -4.43 -14.13 -13.86
CA HIS A 26 -5.70 -13.60 -14.39
C HIS A 26 -5.84 -12.10 -14.16
N LEU A 27 -5.52 -11.61 -12.96
CA LEU A 27 -5.63 -10.20 -12.62
C LEU A 27 -4.64 -9.37 -13.44
N THR A 28 -3.37 -9.76 -13.52
CA THR A 28 -2.37 -9.04 -14.33
C THR A 28 -2.79 -8.99 -15.80
N TYR A 29 -3.30 -10.09 -16.36
CA TYR A 29 -3.81 -10.09 -17.73
C TYR A 29 -4.95 -9.09 -17.92
N ARG A 30 -5.93 -9.10 -17.01
CA ARG A 30 -7.08 -8.16 -17.05
C ARG A 30 -6.64 -6.71 -16.98
N LEU A 31 -5.69 -6.38 -16.11
CA LEU A 31 -5.22 -4.99 -15.96
C LEU A 31 -4.43 -4.52 -17.18
N PHE A 32 -3.60 -5.39 -17.78
CA PHE A 32 -2.90 -5.07 -19.04
C PHE A 32 -3.84 -4.92 -20.23
N GLU A 33 -4.94 -5.67 -20.25
CA GLU A 33 -6.02 -5.51 -21.22
C GLU A 33 -6.75 -4.17 -21.02
N ASN A 34 -7.19 -3.88 -19.79
CA ASN A 34 -7.92 -2.65 -19.45
C ASN A 34 -7.12 -1.38 -19.75
N THR A 35 -5.80 -1.43 -19.60
CA THR A 35 -4.90 -0.29 -19.83
C THR A 35 -4.42 -0.19 -21.28
N GLY A 36 -4.64 -1.21 -22.12
CA GLY A 36 -4.14 -1.25 -23.49
C GLY A 36 -2.62 -1.46 -23.60
N LEU A 37 -1.95 -1.84 -22.51
CA LEU A 37 -0.50 -2.01 -22.44
C LEU A 37 0.02 -3.14 -23.34
N PHE A 38 -0.82 -4.17 -23.59
CA PHE A 38 -0.47 -5.24 -24.52
C PHE A 38 -0.16 -4.70 -25.92
N ASP A 39 -1.02 -3.84 -26.44
CA ASP A 39 -0.91 -3.35 -27.81
C ASP A 39 0.14 -2.24 -27.90
N MET A 40 0.24 -1.40 -26.85
CA MET A 40 1.22 -0.31 -26.79
C MET A 40 2.68 -0.79 -26.84
N PHE A 41 2.99 -1.89 -26.15
CA PHE A 41 4.35 -2.44 -26.06
C PHE A 41 4.55 -3.71 -26.89
N HIS A 42 3.59 -4.04 -27.76
CA HIS A 42 3.61 -5.26 -28.58
C HIS A 42 3.91 -6.53 -27.76
N ILE A 43 3.32 -6.63 -26.57
CA ILE A 43 3.56 -7.74 -25.64
C ILE A 43 2.86 -8.99 -26.18
N ASP A 44 3.63 -10.07 -26.32
CA ASP A 44 3.10 -11.38 -26.69
C ASP A 44 2.23 -11.93 -25.54
N ARG A 45 0.92 -11.97 -25.75
CA ARG A 45 -0.07 -12.43 -24.77
C ARG A 45 0.14 -13.88 -24.33
N SER A 46 0.64 -14.74 -25.23
CA SER A 46 0.92 -16.15 -24.92
C SER A 46 2.13 -16.27 -23.99
N ARG A 47 3.21 -15.56 -24.29
CA ARG A 47 4.41 -15.55 -23.43
C ARG A 47 4.12 -14.88 -22.09
N PHE A 48 3.31 -13.83 -22.11
CA PHE A 48 2.88 -13.12 -20.92
C PHE A 48 2.17 -14.06 -19.95
N ILE A 49 1.13 -14.78 -20.41
CA ILE A 49 0.41 -15.71 -19.54
C ILE A 49 1.28 -16.89 -19.11
N CYS A 50 2.18 -17.39 -19.97
CA CYS A 50 3.14 -18.43 -19.61
C CYS A 50 4.06 -17.99 -18.47
N TYR A 51 4.60 -16.77 -18.55
CA TYR A 51 5.47 -16.22 -17.51
C TYR A 51 4.70 -15.96 -16.21
N PHE A 52 3.57 -15.26 -16.25
CA PHE A 52 2.84 -14.91 -15.03
C PHE A 52 2.27 -16.13 -14.31
N ARG A 53 1.90 -17.20 -15.03
CA ARG A 53 1.56 -18.49 -14.39
C ARG A 53 2.78 -19.14 -13.72
N ALA A 54 3.95 -19.07 -14.34
CA ALA A 54 5.18 -19.59 -13.73
C ALA A 54 5.58 -18.76 -12.50
N LEU A 55 5.46 -17.43 -12.57
CA LEU A 55 5.70 -16.50 -11.47
C LEU A 55 4.77 -16.79 -10.30
N GLU A 56 3.48 -16.94 -10.58
CA GLU A 56 2.46 -17.27 -9.59
C GLU A 56 2.73 -18.60 -8.86
N ASN A 57 3.27 -19.59 -9.56
CA ASN A 57 3.66 -20.87 -8.97
C ASN A 57 4.90 -20.78 -8.06
N GLY A 58 5.74 -19.75 -8.21
CA GLY A 58 6.87 -19.53 -7.31
C GLY A 58 6.50 -18.79 -6.03
N TYR A 59 5.29 -18.24 -5.92
CA TYR A 59 4.77 -17.77 -4.63
C TYR A 59 4.42 -18.96 -3.73
N ARG A 60 5.05 -19.01 -2.56
CA ARG A 60 4.86 -20.10 -1.60
C ARG A 60 3.46 -20.07 -1.00
N ASN A 61 2.99 -21.23 -0.55
CA ASN A 61 1.71 -21.35 0.16
C ASN A 61 1.89 -21.01 1.65
N ILE A 62 2.18 -19.73 1.92
CA ILE A 62 2.34 -19.15 3.26
C ILE A 62 1.17 -18.20 3.57
N PRO A 63 0.90 -17.89 4.86
CA PRO A 63 -0.32 -17.17 5.23
C PRO A 63 -0.50 -15.79 4.59
N TYR A 64 0.55 -14.96 4.52
CA TYR A 64 0.49 -13.58 4.05
C TYR A 64 1.20 -13.37 2.71
N HIS A 65 2.53 -13.54 2.65
CA HIS A 65 3.36 -13.19 1.47
C HIS A 65 3.23 -14.24 0.34
N ASN A 66 2.03 -14.38 -0.19
CA ASN A 66 1.65 -15.34 -1.22
C ASN A 66 1.06 -14.63 -2.46
N ARG A 67 0.64 -15.41 -3.46
CA ARG A 67 0.11 -14.88 -4.73
C ARG A 67 -1.12 -13.97 -4.57
N ILE A 68 -1.90 -14.12 -3.49
CA ILE A 68 -3.07 -13.27 -3.22
C ILE A 68 -2.60 -11.89 -2.77
N HIS A 69 -1.58 -11.81 -1.90
CA HIS A 69 -0.97 -10.54 -1.49
C HIS A 69 -0.39 -9.81 -2.70
N ALA A 70 0.42 -10.49 -3.52
CA ALA A 70 0.93 -9.91 -4.76
C ALA A 70 -0.17 -9.38 -5.70
N SER A 71 -1.32 -10.06 -5.74
CA SER A 71 -2.48 -9.61 -6.52
C SER A 71 -3.15 -8.38 -5.91
N ASP A 72 -3.23 -8.27 -4.58
CA ASP A 72 -3.78 -7.10 -3.89
C ASP A 72 -2.88 -5.86 -4.06
N VAL A 73 -1.56 -6.02 -3.97
CA VAL A 73 -0.59 -4.95 -4.23
C VAL A 73 -0.67 -4.49 -5.69
N LEU A 74 -0.74 -5.42 -6.64
CA LEU A 74 -0.95 -5.11 -8.06
C LEU A 74 -2.25 -4.32 -8.29
N HIS A 75 -3.35 -4.77 -7.69
CA HIS A 75 -4.64 -4.08 -7.78
C HIS A 75 -4.54 -2.66 -7.19
N ALA A 76 -3.93 -2.50 -6.01
CA ALA A 76 -3.78 -1.21 -5.37
C ALA A 76 -2.92 -0.25 -6.21
N CYS A 77 -1.81 -0.70 -6.80
CA CYS A 77 -1.01 0.09 -7.75
C CYS A 77 -1.83 0.54 -8.97
N TYR A 78 -2.65 -0.36 -9.54
CA TYR A 78 -3.56 -0.02 -10.62
C TYR A 78 -4.58 1.03 -10.19
N TYR A 79 -5.26 0.85 -9.05
CA TYR A 79 -6.24 1.80 -8.54
C TYR A 79 -5.62 3.18 -8.30
N LEU A 80 -4.49 3.24 -7.58
CA LEU A 80 -3.79 4.49 -7.26
C LEU A 80 -3.33 5.26 -8.50
N THR A 81 -3.09 4.57 -9.62
CA THR A 81 -2.65 5.20 -10.86
C THR A 81 -3.78 5.56 -11.82
N THR A 82 -4.95 4.89 -11.72
CA THR A 82 -6.01 4.98 -12.73
C THR A 82 -7.30 5.61 -12.26
N GLN A 83 -7.48 5.82 -10.95
CA GLN A 83 -8.68 6.44 -10.41
C GLN A 83 -8.58 7.98 -10.34
N PRO A 84 -9.71 8.70 -10.33
CA PRO A 84 -9.74 10.16 -10.36
C PRO A 84 -9.05 10.80 -9.15
N ILE A 85 -8.20 11.79 -9.40
CA ILE A 85 -7.49 12.60 -8.41
C ILE A 85 -7.99 14.05 -8.54
N PRO A 86 -8.73 14.57 -7.54
CA PRO A 86 -9.23 15.94 -7.54
C PRO A 86 -8.12 16.99 -7.65
N GLY A 87 -8.29 17.96 -8.56
CA GLY A 87 -7.36 19.07 -8.76
C GLY A 87 -6.02 18.69 -9.41
N PHE A 88 -5.88 17.47 -9.92
CA PHE A 88 -4.66 17.02 -10.61
C PHE A 88 -4.70 17.41 -12.09
N ASP A 89 -3.81 18.29 -12.54
CA ASP A 89 -3.81 18.79 -13.94
C ASP A 89 -2.45 18.57 -14.62
N HIS A 90 -1.94 17.33 -14.52
CA HIS A 90 -0.67 16.96 -15.15
C HIS A 90 -0.87 15.94 -16.27
N TYR A 91 -0.33 16.30 -17.44
CA TYR A 91 -0.40 15.48 -18.64
C TYR A 91 0.97 15.31 -19.29
N ASN A 92 1.31 14.08 -19.63
CA ASN A 92 2.50 13.65 -20.32
C ASN A 92 2.11 13.02 -21.66
N SER A 93 2.71 13.46 -22.77
CA SER A 93 2.37 12.95 -24.11
C SER A 93 2.71 11.46 -24.32
N LEU A 94 3.63 10.93 -23.51
CA LEU A 94 4.03 9.51 -23.49
C LEU A 94 3.22 8.69 -22.47
N ALA A 95 2.24 9.29 -21.82
CA ALA A 95 1.37 8.61 -20.87
C ALA A 95 0.51 7.53 -21.54
N CYS A 96 0.10 6.56 -20.72
CA CYS A 96 -0.88 5.58 -21.17
C CYS A 96 -2.20 6.30 -21.43
N LYS A 97 -2.75 6.13 -22.64
CA LYS A 97 -4.15 6.48 -22.91
C LYS A 97 -4.98 5.44 -22.18
N ILE A 98 -5.27 5.65 -20.90
CA ILE A 98 -6.27 4.82 -20.22
C ILE A 98 -7.51 4.84 -21.13
N PRO A 99 -8.05 3.69 -21.55
CA PRO A 99 -9.35 3.59 -22.21
C PRO A 99 -10.40 4.11 -21.24
N ASN A 100 -10.52 5.43 -21.19
CA ASN A 100 -11.40 6.06 -20.25
C ASN A 100 -12.81 5.74 -20.75
N LYS A 101 -13.64 5.13 -19.89
CA LYS A 101 -15.10 5.20 -20.04
C LYS A 101 -15.57 6.66 -20.16
N ALA A 102 -14.75 7.65 -19.81
CA ALA A 102 -14.94 9.07 -20.14
C ALA A 102 -15.04 9.37 -21.66
N LYS A 103 -14.73 8.43 -22.56
CA LYS A 103 -14.98 8.57 -24.01
C LYS A 103 -16.33 8.04 -24.49
N ARG A 104 -17.25 7.59 -23.62
CA ARG A 104 -18.60 7.22 -24.08
C ARG A 104 -19.51 8.40 -24.45
N ASP A 105 -19.13 9.64 -24.13
CA ASP A 105 -19.89 10.84 -24.55
C ASP A 105 -19.11 11.82 -25.45
N HIS A 106 -17.86 11.52 -25.82
CA HIS A 106 -17.14 12.33 -26.81
C HIS A 106 -17.59 12.00 -28.23
N VAL A 107 -18.75 12.53 -28.62
CA VAL A 107 -19.09 12.73 -30.03
C VAL A 107 -18.12 13.77 -30.60
N GLN A 108 -17.27 13.30 -31.51
CA GLN A 108 -16.55 14.12 -32.47
C GLN A 108 -17.59 14.92 -33.29
N GLY A 109 -17.61 16.25 -33.18
CA GLY A 109 -18.55 17.06 -33.97
C GLY A 109 -18.40 18.57 -33.84
N ASN A 110 -17.45 19.11 -34.62
CA ASN A 110 -17.34 20.46 -35.18
C ASN A 110 -17.24 21.70 -34.26
N MET A 111 -16.24 22.52 -34.61
CA MET A 111 -16.21 23.95 -34.34
C MET A 111 -17.52 24.60 -34.82
N ASP A 112 -18.31 25.12 -33.89
CA ASP A 112 -19.11 26.32 -34.14
C ASP A 112 -19.33 27.07 -32.83
N ASP A 113 -19.23 28.39 -32.96
CA ASP A 113 -19.19 29.38 -31.89
C ASP A 113 -20.60 29.65 -31.33
N SER A 114 -20.67 30.19 -30.11
CA SER A 114 -21.87 30.82 -29.49
C SER A 114 -22.91 29.90 -28.82
N HIS A 115 -22.81 29.75 -27.50
CA HIS A 115 -23.86 30.08 -26.50
C HIS A 115 -23.60 29.32 -25.18
N GLY A 116 -23.56 30.09 -24.08
CA GLY A 116 -23.25 29.60 -22.74
C GLY A 116 -24.24 28.55 -22.22
N SER A 117 -23.67 27.50 -21.63
CA SER A 117 -24.32 26.61 -20.68
C SER A 117 -23.31 26.28 -19.58
N GLU A 118 -23.57 26.75 -18.36
CA GLU A 118 -22.72 26.55 -17.17
C GLU A 118 -22.74 25.09 -16.65
N SER A 119 -23.27 24.13 -17.41
CA SER A 119 -23.45 22.74 -16.97
C SER A 119 -22.29 21.79 -17.33
N PHE A 120 -21.27 22.22 -18.07
CA PHE A 120 -20.21 21.33 -18.61
C PHE A 120 -18.84 21.43 -17.91
N LYS A 121 -18.74 22.04 -16.71
CA LYS A 121 -17.46 22.23 -16.00
C LYS A 121 -17.05 21.09 -15.04
N LYS A 122 -17.82 20.01 -14.86
CA LYS A 122 -17.56 19.02 -13.79
C LYS A 122 -16.43 18.00 -14.06
N GLU A 123 -16.10 17.69 -15.32
CA GLU A 123 -14.98 16.77 -15.64
C GLU A 123 -13.61 17.47 -15.67
N ALA A 124 -13.57 18.81 -15.67
CA ALA A 124 -12.33 19.59 -15.70
C ALA A 124 -11.61 19.69 -14.34
N ASP A 125 -12.07 18.97 -13.31
CA ASP A 125 -11.59 19.07 -11.93
C ASP A 125 -10.87 17.81 -11.42
N TYR A 126 -10.67 16.82 -12.30
CA TYR A 126 -9.98 15.59 -11.97
C TYR A 126 -8.89 15.28 -13.00
N GLY A 127 -7.76 14.78 -12.51
CA GLY A 127 -6.77 14.11 -13.34
C GLY A 127 -6.47 12.71 -12.84
N TYR A 128 -5.46 12.08 -13.42
CA TYR A 128 -5.11 10.69 -13.15
C TYR A 128 -3.59 10.58 -13.12
N LEU A 129 -3.03 9.86 -12.16
CA LEU A 129 -1.57 9.74 -12.09
C LEU A 129 -0.99 9.08 -13.35
N ALA A 130 -1.72 8.14 -13.96
CA ALA A 130 -1.33 7.53 -15.22
C ALA A 130 -1.26 8.51 -16.41
N THR A 131 -1.83 9.72 -16.33
CA THR A 131 -1.62 10.76 -17.35
C THR A 131 -0.33 11.52 -17.15
N ALA A 132 0.30 11.46 -15.97
CA ALA A 132 1.57 12.14 -15.68
C ALA A 132 2.79 11.23 -15.85
N LEU A 133 2.62 9.92 -15.67
CA LEU A 133 3.67 8.91 -15.84
C LEU A 133 3.71 8.37 -17.30
N PRO A 134 4.90 8.28 -17.93
CA PRO A 134 5.08 7.52 -19.16
C PRO A 134 4.58 6.08 -19.01
N ALA A 135 4.01 5.52 -20.07
CA ALA A 135 3.44 4.16 -20.02
C ALA A 135 4.48 3.09 -19.60
N LEU A 136 5.77 3.29 -19.92
CA LEU A 136 6.84 2.37 -19.53
C LEU A 136 7.02 2.32 -18.00
N GLU A 137 6.83 3.45 -17.31
CA GLU A 137 6.90 3.54 -15.84
C GLU A 137 5.69 2.87 -15.18
N LEU A 138 4.50 2.96 -15.78
CA LEU A 138 3.32 2.23 -15.32
C LEU A 138 3.46 0.72 -15.52
N VAL A 139 3.96 0.27 -16.68
CA VAL A 139 4.27 -1.15 -16.92
C VAL A 139 5.27 -1.65 -15.89
N ALA A 140 6.33 -0.88 -15.61
CA ALA A 140 7.30 -1.24 -14.59
C ALA A 140 6.65 -1.42 -13.22
N LEU A 141 5.79 -0.48 -12.81
CA LEU A 141 5.10 -0.54 -11.52
C LEU A 141 4.21 -1.78 -11.39
N TYR A 142 3.41 -2.10 -12.41
CA TYR A 142 2.51 -3.26 -12.37
C TYR A 142 3.28 -4.58 -12.38
N ILE A 143 4.34 -4.66 -13.19
CA ILE A 143 5.20 -5.84 -13.21
C ILE A 143 5.94 -6.00 -11.87
N ALA A 144 6.46 -4.91 -11.30
CA ALA A 144 7.10 -4.91 -9.99
C ALA A 144 6.16 -5.39 -8.90
N ALA A 145 4.93 -4.85 -8.83
CA ALA A 145 3.92 -5.26 -7.85
C ALA A 145 3.62 -6.77 -7.92
N ALA A 146 3.54 -7.33 -9.14
CA ALA A 146 3.32 -8.76 -9.33
C ALA A 146 4.54 -9.65 -8.96
N MET A 147 5.74 -9.08 -8.87
CA MET A 147 7.00 -9.79 -8.60
C MET A 147 7.56 -9.52 -7.19
N HIS A 148 7.08 -8.49 -6.48
CA HIS A 148 7.83 -7.85 -5.38
C HIS A 148 8.15 -8.78 -4.21
N ASP A 149 7.36 -9.84 -4.02
CA ASP A 149 7.48 -10.86 -2.97
C ASP A 149 7.72 -12.28 -3.52
N TYR A 150 8.21 -12.39 -4.76
CA TYR A 150 8.39 -13.68 -5.41
C TYR A 150 9.33 -14.61 -4.63
N ASP A 151 8.88 -15.84 -4.33
CA ASP A 151 9.60 -16.83 -3.52
C ASP A 151 9.86 -16.39 -2.05
N HIS A 152 8.98 -15.57 -1.47
CA HIS A 152 9.07 -15.17 -0.07
C HIS A 152 9.03 -16.39 0.89
N PRO A 153 9.97 -16.49 1.86
CA PRO A 153 10.09 -17.65 2.73
C PRO A 153 9.15 -17.63 3.94
N GLY A 154 8.42 -16.55 4.13
CA GLY A 154 7.59 -16.32 5.32
C GLY A 154 8.39 -15.88 6.53
N ARG A 155 9.56 -15.29 6.31
CA ARG A 155 10.49 -14.83 7.34
C ARG A 155 11.00 -13.44 7.01
N THR A 156 11.32 -12.65 8.03
CA THR A 156 11.82 -11.28 7.84
C THR A 156 13.31 -11.25 7.45
N ASN A 157 13.73 -10.14 6.85
CA ASN A 157 15.16 -9.85 6.61
C ASN A 157 15.99 -10.01 7.91
N ALA A 158 15.48 -9.54 9.06
CA ALA A 158 16.16 -9.64 10.34
C ALA A 158 16.40 -11.10 10.77
N PHE A 159 15.42 -11.99 10.55
CA PHE A 159 15.55 -13.41 10.82
C PHE A 159 16.60 -14.07 9.92
N LEU A 160 16.58 -13.78 8.61
CA LEU A 160 17.55 -14.33 7.65
C LEU A 160 18.99 -13.92 8.00
N VAL A 161 19.20 -12.67 8.40
CA VAL A 161 20.51 -12.18 8.85
C VAL A 161 20.93 -12.86 10.15
N ALA A 162 20.04 -12.92 11.15
CA ALA A 162 20.36 -13.51 12.47
C ALA A 162 20.70 -15.01 12.39
N THR A 163 20.11 -15.72 11.44
CA THR A 163 20.35 -17.16 11.20
C THR A 163 21.47 -17.45 10.21
N ASN A 164 22.13 -16.42 9.66
CA ASN A 164 23.11 -16.54 8.57
C ASN A 164 22.57 -17.36 7.40
N ALA A 165 21.31 -17.14 7.03
CA ALA A 165 20.70 -17.81 5.89
C ALA A 165 21.54 -17.54 4.62
N THR A 166 21.62 -18.53 3.72
CA THR A 166 22.44 -18.41 2.50
C THR A 166 22.09 -17.18 1.66
N GLN A 167 20.82 -16.78 1.64
CA GLN A 167 20.37 -15.55 0.98
C GLN A 167 20.95 -14.29 1.64
N ALA A 168 20.99 -14.23 2.98
CA ALA A 168 21.55 -13.08 3.70
C ALA A 168 23.05 -12.92 3.39
N ILE A 169 23.79 -14.04 3.38
CA ILE A 169 25.21 -14.06 2.98
C ILE A 169 25.36 -13.61 1.52
N LEU A 170 24.54 -14.12 0.60
CA LEU A 170 24.60 -13.79 -0.83
C LEU A 170 24.39 -12.28 -1.09
N TYR A 171 23.43 -11.67 -0.38
CA TYR A 171 23.08 -10.26 -0.53
C TYR A 171 23.78 -9.34 0.49
N ASN A 172 24.72 -9.88 1.28
CA ASN A 172 25.51 -9.13 2.26
C ASN A 172 24.63 -8.30 3.23
N ASP A 173 23.56 -8.91 3.73
CA ASP A 173 22.59 -8.35 4.69
C ASP A 173 21.87 -7.06 4.24
N ARG A 174 21.89 -6.75 2.93
CA ARG A 174 21.24 -5.57 2.35
C ARG A 174 20.00 -5.97 1.58
N SER A 175 18.83 -5.56 2.07
CA SER A 175 17.53 -5.79 1.42
C SER A 175 17.44 -7.22 0.87
N VAL A 176 17.68 -8.20 1.75
CA VAL A 176 18.00 -9.59 1.38
C VAL A 176 16.86 -10.20 0.57
N LEU A 177 15.64 -10.05 1.07
CA LEU A 177 14.40 -10.50 0.46
C LEU A 177 14.11 -9.75 -0.84
N GLU A 178 14.12 -8.41 -0.80
CA GLU A 178 13.76 -7.58 -1.95
C GLU A 178 14.73 -7.78 -3.12
N SER A 179 16.03 -7.95 -2.82
CA SER A 179 17.05 -8.32 -3.79
C SER A 179 16.79 -9.70 -4.38
N HIS A 180 16.40 -10.67 -3.54
CA HIS A 180 16.03 -12.02 -3.98
C HIS A 180 14.82 -12.02 -4.89
N HIS A 181 13.73 -11.34 -4.52
CA HIS A 181 12.49 -11.26 -5.30
C HIS A 181 12.76 -10.75 -6.70
N ALA A 182 13.46 -9.61 -6.81
CA ALA A 182 13.83 -9.01 -8.10
C ALA A 182 14.76 -9.92 -8.93
N ALA A 183 15.79 -10.50 -8.30
CA ALA A 183 16.75 -11.36 -9.00
C ALA A 183 16.10 -12.65 -9.50
N ALA A 184 15.35 -13.34 -8.64
CA ALA A 184 14.75 -14.64 -8.94
C ALA A 184 13.61 -14.52 -9.97
N ALA A 185 12.76 -13.49 -9.89
CA ALA A 185 11.73 -13.24 -10.90
C ALA A 185 12.35 -12.97 -12.28
N TRP A 186 13.46 -12.22 -12.34
CA TRP A 186 14.13 -11.98 -13.62
C TRP A 186 14.87 -13.21 -14.16
N GLN A 187 15.46 -14.02 -13.28
CA GLN A 187 16.01 -15.31 -13.67
C GLN A 187 14.92 -16.23 -14.24
N LEU A 188 13.73 -16.24 -13.64
CA LEU A 188 12.58 -16.97 -14.17
C LEU A 188 12.23 -16.49 -15.58
N LEU A 189 12.13 -15.17 -15.80
CA LEU A 189 11.81 -14.59 -17.11
C LEU A 189 12.78 -15.06 -18.20
N LEU A 190 14.07 -15.13 -17.86
CA LEU A 190 15.14 -15.49 -18.78
C LEU A 190 15.37 -17.01 -18.88
N SER A 191 14.75 -17.81 -18.00
CA SER A 191 14.98 -19.25 -17.92
C SER A 191 14.49 -20.01 -19.15
N LYS A 192 13.46 -19.51 -19.84
CA LYS A 192 12.91 -20.13 -21.04
C LYS A 192 12.44 -19.08 -22.07
N PRO A 193 12.66 -19.29 -23.37
CA PRO A 193 12.22 -18.35 -24.41
C PRO A 193 10.71 -18.04 -24.39
N GLU A 194 9.88 -19.01 -24.04
CA GLU A 194 8.42 -18.86 -23.93
C GLU A 194 7.96 -17.96 -22.77
N TYR A 195 8.85 -17.62 -21.84
CA TYR A 195 8.56 -16.66 -20.78
C TYR A 195 8.90 -15.22 -21.18
N ASN A 196 9.75 -15.01 -22.19
CA ASN A 196 10.20 -13.67 -22.54
C ASN A 196 9.15 -12.89 -23.34
N PHE A 197 8.13 -12.39 -22.63
CA PHE A 197 7.07 -11.53 -23.16
C PHE A 197 7.53 -10.10 -23.48
N LEU A 198 8.73 -9.73 -23.03
CA LEU A 198 9.37 -8.44 -23.26
C LEU A 198 10.25 -8.41 -24.52
N SER A 199 10.25 -9.47 -25.33
CA SER A 199 11.11 -9.58 -26.51
C SER A 199 10.81 -8.57 -27.62
N GLY A 200 9.66 -7.88 -27.56
CA GLY A 200 9.27 -6.84 -28.50
C GLY A 200 9.85 -5.46 -28.19
N LEU A 201 10.39 -5.25 -26.98
CA LEU A 201 10.99 -3.98 -26.58
C LEU A 201 12.37 -3.78 -27.22
N ASP A 202 12.72 -2.53 -27.51
CA ASP A 202 14.09 -2.23 -27.90
C ASP A 202 15.06 -2.35 -26.71
N ALA A 203 16.36 -2.33 -27.00
CA ALA A 203 17.38 -2.55 -25.98
C ALA A 203 17.43 -1.41 -24.91
N ALA A 204 17.07 -0.18 -25.28
CA ALA A 204 17.04 0.95 -24.34
C ALA A 204 15.80 0.87 -23.44
N GLU A 205 14.63 0.60 -24.02
CA GLU A 205 13.37 0.36 -23.31
C GLU A 205 13.50 -0.81 -22.33
N TYR A 206 14.05 -1.95 -22.78
CA TYR A 206 14.26 -3.12 -21.92
C TYR A 206 15.17 -2.81 -20.72
N ARG A 207 16.29 -2.11 -20.95
CA ARG A 207 17.21 -1.72 -19.86
C ARG A 207 16.52 -0.77 -18.88
N ARG A 208 15.76 0.20 -19.39
CA ARG A 208 15.04 1.16 -18.56
C ARG A 208 13.93 0.48 -17.76
N LEU A 209 13.13 -0.38 -18.39
CA LEU A 209 12.08 -1.15 -17.73
C LEU A 209 12.64 -2.01 -16.59
N ARG A 210 13.73 -2.74 -16.87
CA ARG A 210 14.42 -3.55 -15.85
C ARG A 210 14.89 -2.69 -14.67
N PHE A 211 15.49 -1.53 -14.92
CA PHE A 211 15.90 -0.60 -13.88
C PHE A 211 14.72 -0.15 -13.02
N LEU A 212 13.63 0.29 -13.63
CA LEU A 212 12.44 0.76 -12.93
C LEU A 212 11.80 -0.32 -12.05
N ILE A 213 11.71 -1.56 -12.56
CA ILE A 213 11.17 -2.70 -11.81
C ILE A 213 12.02 -2.99 -10.57
N ILE A 214 13.35 -3.00 -10.73
CA ILE A 214 14.28 -3.24 -9.61
C ILE A 214 14.13 -2.13 -8.56
N GLU A 215 14.10 -0.85 -8.97
CA GLU A 215 13.96 0.27 -8.04
C GLU A 215 12.61 0.28 -7.31
N ALA A 216 11.54 -0.18 -7.95
CA ALA A 216 10.23 -0.32 -7.32
C ALA A 216 10.21 -1.47 -6.30
N ILE A 217 10.75 -2.65 -6.64
CA ILE A 217 10.83 -3.79 -5.70
C ILE A 217 11.74 -3.45 -4.52
N LEU A 218 12.92 -2.87 -4.75
CA LEU A 218 13.83 -2.52 -3.65
C LEU A 218 13.32 -1.38 -2.74
N ALA A 219 12.26 -0.68 -3.15
CA ALA A 219 11.61 0.34 -2.33
C ALA A 219 10.62 -0.25 -1.30
N THR A 220 10.21 -1.52 -1.45
CA THR A 220 9.31 -2.20 -0.50
C THR A 220 10.02 -2.57 0.81
N ASP A 221 11.36 -2.63 0.82
CA ASP A 221 12.14 -2.82 2.05
C ASP A 221 11.77 -1.74 3.09
N LEU A 222 11.12 -2.18 4.17
CA LEU A 222 10.67 -1.30 5.25
C LEU A 222 11.83 -0.61 5.97
N LYS A 223 13.07 -1.12 5.89
CA LYS A 223 14.25 -0.44 6.42
C LYS A 223 14.53 0.89 5.69
N ARG A 224 14.12 1.01 4.43
CA ARG A 224 14.25 2.23 3.61
C ARG A 224 13.03 3.15 3.71
N HIS A 225 12.01 2.78 4.50
CA HIS A 225 10.73 3.49 4.53
C HIS A 225 10.90 4.98 4.85
N PHE A 226 11.59 5.31 5.94
CA PHE A 226 11.74 6.69 6.38
C PHE A 226 12.66 7.51 5.47
N ASP A 227 13.66 6.88 4.83
CA ASP A 227 14.54 7.55 3.88
C ASP A 227 13.74 8.03 2.65
N ILE A 228 12.93 7.14 2.06
CA ILE A 228 12.10 7.45 0.90
C ILE A 228 11.03 8.49 1.27
N LEU A 229 10.37 8.32 2.42
CA LEU A 229 9.34 9.24 2.91
C LEU A 229 9.90 10.64 3.18
N SER A 230 11.13 10.75 3.71
CA SER A 230 11.81 12.04 3.93
C SER A 230 12.02 12.77 2.60
N VAL A 231 12.62 12.09 1.61
CA VAL A 231 12.88 12.67 0.29
C VAL A 231 11.57 13.08 -0.40
N PHE A 232 10.50 12.31 -0.24
CA PHE A 232 9.19 12.66 -0.77
C PHE A 232 8.60 13.90 -0.07
N ASN A 233 8.66 13.97 1.26
CA ASN A 233 8.15 15.13 2.01
C ASN A 233 8.88 16.43 1.69
N GLU A 234 10.18 16.38 1.38
CA GLU A 234 10.95 17.54 0.90
C GLU A 234 10.36 18.11 -0.42
N LYS A 235 9.83 17.25 -1.29
CA LYS A 235 9.15 17.65 -2.54
C LYS A 235 7.74 18.19 -2.31
N VAL A 236 7.05 17.71 -1.28
CA VAL A 236 5.70 18.16 -0.91
C VAL A 236 5.74 19.52 -0.18
N SER A 237 6.78 19.77 0.61
CA SER A 237 6.94 21.00 1.39
C SER A 237 7.02 22.25 0.51
N LYS A 238 5.97 23.07 0.56
CA LYS A 238 5.89 24.36 -0.13
C LYS A 238 6.94 25.36 0.33
N GLU A 239 7.45 25.22 1.56
CA GLU A 239 8.45 26.11 2.14
C GLU A 239 9.87 25.85 1.61
N THR A 240 10.17 24.62 1.17
CA THR A 240 11.53 24.21 0.80
C THR A 240 11.75 24.18 -0.72
N SER A 241 10.74 23.80 -1.50
CA SER A 241 10.92 23.53 -2.93
C SER A 241 10.30 24.58 -3.87
N GLY A 242 9.36 25.41 -3.42
CA GLY A 242 8.70 26.46 -4.23
C GLY A 242 7.82 25.95 -5.38
N SER A 243 8.13 24.79 -5.94
CA SER A 243 7.38 23.98 -6.90
C SER A 243 7.27 22.55 -6.37
N GLY A 244 6.13 21.88 -6.54
CA GLY A 244 5.96 20.46 -6.19
C GLY A 244 6.77 19.53 -7.10
N PHE A 245 6.24 18.35 -7.41
CA PHE A 245 6.91 17.39 -8.30
C PHE A 245 7.16 17.96 -9.71
N ASP A 246 8.39 17.85 -10.20
CA ASP A 246 8.71 18.11 -11.60
C ASP A 246 8.48 16.84 -12.42
N TRP A 247 7.34 16.78 -13.11
CA TRP A 247 6.98 15.63 -13.96
C TRP A 247 7.88 15.47 -15.20
N GLY A 248 8.70 16.46 -15.55
CA GLY A 248 9.76 16.31 -16.54
C GLY A 248 10.97 15.52 -16.02
N LEU A 249 11.20 15.56 -14.71
CA LEU A 249 12.37 14.95 -14.06
C LEU A 249 12.12 13.48 -13.71
N GLU A 250 12.97 12.60 -14.24
CA GLU A 250 12.82 11.14 -14.02
C GLU A 250 12.92 10.72 -12.56
N SER A 251 13.73 11.39 -11.75
CA SER A 251 13.87 11.06 -10.32
C SER A 251 12.61 11.35 -9.53
N ASP A 252 11.89 12.42 -9.88
CA ASP A 252 10.64 12.81 -9.20
C ASP A 252 9.54 11.81 -9.55
N ARG A 253 9.44 11.41 -10.83
CA ARG A 253 8.49 10.36 -11.24
C ARG A 253 8.82 8.99 -10.63
N LEU A 254 10.10 8.62 -10.56
CA LEU A 254 10.53 7.38 -9.91
C LEU A 254 10.16 7.39 -8.42
N LEU A 255 10.35 8.51 -7.72
CA LEU A 255 9.97 8.64 -6.33
C LEU A 255 8.46 8.47 -6.13
N VAL A 256 7.63 8.99 -7.03
CA VAL A 256 6.17 8.77 -7.03
C VAL A 256 5.83 7.29 -7.27
N VAL A 257 6.51 6.62 -8.21
CA VAL A 257 6.35 5.17 -8.46
C VAL A 257 6.70 4.36 -7.20
N GLN A 258 7.80 4.70 -6.52
CA GLN A 258 8.21 4.05 -5.27
C GLN A 258 7.18 4.29 -4.16
N MET A 259 6.66 5.50 -4.00
CA MET A 259 5.61 5.77 -3.02
C MET A 259 4.32 5.01 -3.33
N CYS A 260 3.94 4.90 -4.60
CA CYS A 260 2.76 4.16 -5.03
C CYS A 260 2.84 2.68 -4.63
N ILE A 261 3.95 1.99 -4.93
CA ILE A 261 4.10 0.57 -4.55
C ILE A 261 4.20 0.40 -3.03
N LYS A 262 4.81 1.35 -2.30
CA LYS A 262 4.85 1.30 -0.84
C LYS A 262 3.47 1.43 -0.21
N LEU A 263 2.62 2.33 -0.70
CA LEU A 263 1.23 2.45 -0.26
C LEU A 263 0.45 1.17 -0.55
N ALA A 264 0.65 0.62 -1.75
CA ALA A 264 -0.01 -0.60 -2.19
C ALA A 264 0.42 -1.83 -1.37
N ASP A 265 1.68 -1.93 -0.98
CA ASP A 265 2.23 -3.08 -0.25
C ASP A 265 1.69 -3.17 1.19
N ILE A 266 1.52 -2.03 1.85
CA ILE A 266 0.96 -1.95 3.22
C ILE A 266 -0.45 -1.37 3.25
N ASN A 267 -1.27 -1.68 2.23
CA ASN A 267 -2.59 -1.09 2.05
C ASN A 267 -3.66 -1.61 3.04
N GLY A 268 -3.43 -2.73 3.73
CA GLY A 268 -4.43 -3.43 4.55
C GLY A 268 -5.27 -2.51 5.45
N PRO A 269 -4.65 -1.67 6.30
CA PRO A 269 -5.39 -0.76 7.20
C PRO A 269 -6.16 0.37 6.51
N SER A 270 -5.94 0.59 5.21
CA SER A 270 -6.70 1.55 4.40
C SER A 270 -7.88 0.93 3.65
N LYS A 271 -8.17 -0.36 3.87
CA LYS A 271 -9.33 -1.07 3.32
C LYS A 271 -10.47 -1.12 4.35
N GLN A 272 -11.67 -1.51 3.90
CA GLN A 272 -12.78 -1.84 4.79
C GLN A 272 -12.36 -2.86 5.86
N ARG A 273 -12.95 -2.74 7.06
CA ARG A 273 -12.56 -3.49 8.26
C ARG A 273 -12.46 -4.99 8.05
N ASN A 274 -13.40 -5.60 7.33
CA ASN A 274 -13.39 -7.04 7.05
C ASN A 274 -12.15 -7.49 6.24
N LEU A 275 -11.76 -6.71 5.22
CA LEU A 275 -10.55 -6.97 4.45
C LEU A 275 -9.30 -6.75 5.30
N HIS A 276 -9.28 -5.65 6.07
CA HIS A 276 -8.19 -5.34 6.99
C HIS A 276 -7.96 -6.45 8.01
N GLU A 277 -9.01 -6.92 8.68
CA GLU A 277 -8.95 -8.01 9.67
C GLU A 277 -8.46 -9.30 9.02
N THR A 278 -8.94 -9.64 7.82
CA THR A 278 -8.49 -10.85 7.11
C THR A 278 -6.99 -10.81 6.80
N TRP A 279 -6.48 -9.65 6.35
CA TRP A 279 -5.04 -9.47 6.13
C TRP A 279 -4.24 -9.48 7.44
N THR A 280 -4.79 -8.87 8.49
CA THR A 280 -4.21 -8.83 9.83
C THR A 280 -4.03 -10.24 10.42
N ASP A 281 -5.05 -11.09 10.30
CA ASP A 281 -5.00 -12.48 10.76
C ASP A 281 -3.92 -13.28 10.01
N ARG A 282 -3.80 -13.03 8.70
CA ARG A 282 -2.81 -13.69 7.84
C ARG A 282 -1.37 -13.29 8.22
N ILE A 283 -1.09 -12.01 8.40
CA ILE A 283 0.26 -11.57 8.79
C ILE A 283 0.61 -12.04 10.20
N ALA A 284 -0.35 -12.01 11.14
CA ALA A 284 -0.16 -12.52 12.49
C ALA A 284 0.20 -14.02 12.49
N LYS A 285 -0.51 -14.83 11.69
CA LYS A 285 -0.21 -16.25 11.55
C LYS A 285 1.21 -16.49 11.04
N GLU A 286 1.65 -15.72 10.04
CA GLU A 286 3.00 -15.86 9.49
C GLU A 286 4.08 -15.43 10.49
N PHE A 287 3.84 -14.36 11.25
CA PHE A 287 4.70 -13.94 12.37
C PHE A 287 4.80 -15.03 13.43
N TYR A 288 3.69 -15.68 13.79
CA TYR A 288 3.70 -16.78 14.74
C TYR A 288 4.45 -18.01 14.21
N GLU A 289 4.38 -18.30 12.91
CA GLU A 289 5.19 -19.34 12.28
C GLU A 289 6.69 -19.04 12.41
N GLN A 290 7.10 -17.77 12.24
CA GLN A 290 8.48 -17.35 12.50
C GLN A 290 8.86 -17.48 13.98
N GLY A 291 8.03 -16.97 14.89
CA GLY A 291 8.33 -17.01 16.32
C GLY A 291 8.45 -18.44 16.87
N ASN A 292 7.68 -19.38 16.33
CA ASN A 292 7.83 -20.80 16.63
C ASN A 292 9.18 -21.37 16.15
N GLU A 293 9.64 -20.96 14.97
CA GLU A 293 10.96 -21.35 14.47
C GLU A 293 12.08 -20.74 15.32
N GLU A 294 11.98 -19.46 15.68
CA GLU A 294 12.92 -18.80 16.60
C GLU A 294 13.04 -19.54 17.93
N LYS A 295 11.91 -19.93 18.55
CA LYS A 295 11.90 -20.79 19.76
C LYS A 295 12.62 -22.11 19.53
N SER A 296 12.36 -22.77 18.40
CA SER A 296 12.96 -24.08 18.09
C SER A 296 14.48 -24.00 17.89
N LEU A 297 14.98 -22.85 17.43
CA LEU A 297 16.41 -22.55 17.27
C LEU A 297 17.06 -22.04 18.56
N GLY A 298 16.31 -21.89 19.66
CA GLY A 298 16.80 -21.33 20.91
C GLY A 298 17.08 -19.82 20.83
N MET A 299 16.49 -19.13 19.86
CA MET A 299 16.61 -17.68 19.69
C MET A 299 15.55 -16.95 20.53
N PRO A 300 15.82 -15.70 20.97
CA PRO A 300 14.78 -14.83 21.49
C PRO A 300 13.68 -14.64 20.44
N VAL A 301 12.42 -14.75 20.87
CA VAL A 301 11.27 -14.55 19.98
C VAL A 301 11.14 -13.07 19.66
N SER A 302 11.01 -12.76 18.38
CA SER A 302 10.84 -11.41 17.88
C SER A 302 9.57 -10.76 18.45
N PRO A 303 9.57 -9.43 18.69
CA PRO A 303 8.39 -8.72 19.18
C PRO A 303 7.15 -9.03 18.34
N TYR A 304 6.01 -9.23 19.02
CA TYR A 304 4.71 -9.57 18.43
C TYR A 304 4.60 -10.95 17.75
N MET A 305 5.67 -11.75 17.75
CA MET A 305 5.73 -13.06 17.06
C MET A 305 5.49 -14.26 17.98
N ASP A 306 5.22 -14.03 19.28
CA ASP A 306 4.87 -15.11 20.20
C ASP A 306 3.35 -15.39 20.22
N CYS A 307 2.92 -16.53 19.68
CA CYS A 307 1.52 -16.95 19.69
C CYS A 307 0.97 -17.29 21.09
N ASN A 308 1.83 -17.55 22.08
CA ASN A 308 1.42 -17.80 23.46
C ASN A 308 1.11 -16.48 24.20
N TYR A 309 1.64 -15.36 23.70
CA TYR A 309 1.45 -14.02 24.27
C TYR A 309 1.12 -13.02 23.14
N PRO A 310 -0.02 -13.20 22.44
CA PRO A 310 -0.37 -12.36 21.31
C PRO A 310 -0.62 -10.93 21.76
N ARG A 311 -0.06 -9.97 21.01
CA ARG A 311 -0.21 -8.52 21.24
C ARG A 311 -0.68 -7.84 19.95
N LEU A 312 -1.73 -8.41 19.34
CA LEU A 312 -2.16 -8.05 17.98
C LEU A 312 -2.68 -6.61 17.91
N ALA A 313 -3.45 -6.16 18.90
CA ALA A 313 -3.94 -4.78 18.91
C ALA A 313 -2.81 -3.77 19.06
N ALA A 314 -1.82 -4.05 19.92
CA ALA A 314 -0.62 -3.21 20.04
C ALA A 314 0.22 -3.19 18.76
N LEU A 315 0.36 -4.34 18.07
CA LEU A 315 1.04 -4.41 16.78
C LEU A 315 0.35 -3.52 15.75
N GLN A 316 -0.97 -3.65 15.58
CA GLN A 316 -1.72 -2.92 14.57
C GLN A 316 -1.80 -1.42 14.87
N GLU A 317 -2.04 -1.04 16.13
CA GLU A 317 -2.02 0.36 16.55
C GLU A 317 -0.68 1.03 16.19
N SER A 318 0.44 0.40 16.60
CA SER A 318 1.78 0.92 16.33
C SER A 318 2.12 0.94 14.84
N PHE A 319 1.75 -0.11 14.09
CA PHE A 319 1.99 -0.18 12.66
C PHE A 319 1.22 0.90 11.89
N ILE A 320 -0.04 1.14 12.25
CA ILE A 320 -0.85 2.17 11.62
C ILE A 320 -0.32 3.57 11.96
N SER A 321 -0.04 3.85 13.23
CA SER A 321 0.38 5.19 13.68
C SER A 321 1.76 5.58 13.18
N ASN A 322 2.70 4.64 13.08
CA ASN A 322 4.11 4.95 12.78
C ASN A 322 4.54 4.68 11.34
N LEU A 323 3.82 3.86 10.58
CA LEU A 323 4.18 3.49 9.20
C LEU A 323 3.09 3.84 8.19
N VAL A 324 1.87 3.33 8.37
CA VAL A 324 0.82 3.45 7.36
C VAL A 324 0.28 4.87 7.28
N ALA A 325 -0.18 5.44 8.41
CA ALA A 325 -0.80 6.76 8.42
C ALA A 325 0.15 7.88 7.93
N PRO A 326 1.43 7.95 8.35
CA PRO A 326 2.37 8.95 7.82
C PRO A 326 2.57 8.84 6.30
N LEU A 327 2.66 7.62 5.77
CA LEU A 327 2.83 7.38 4.34
C LEU A 327 1.62 7.86 3.53
N PHE A 328 0.40 7.47 3.95
CA PHE A 328 -0.83 7.85 3.25
C PHE A 328 -1.12 9.35 3.37
N ARG A 329 -0.86 9.97 4.53
CA ARG A 329 -1.02 11.43 4.71
C ARG A 329 -0.06 12.21 3.82
N SER A 330 1.21 11.82 3.78
CA SER A 330 2.20 12.44 2.89
C SER A 330 1.77 12.39 1.43
N TYR A 331 1.28 11.22 0.97
CA TYR A 331 0.78 11.06 -0.40
C TYR A 331 -0.50 11.87 -0.68
N ALA A 332 -1.39 12.01 0.32
CA ALA A 332 -2.56 12.86 0.23
C ALA A 332 -2.21 14.36 0.19
N ASP A 333 -1.25 14.79 1.00
CA ASP A 333 -0.76 16.17 1.05
C ASP A 333 -0.04 16.57 -0.25
N ALA A 334 0.55 15.59 -0.94
CA ALA A 334 1.08 15.74 -2.30
C ALA A 334 -0.01 15.95 -3.38
N GLY A 335 -1.29 15.78 -3.05
CA GLY A 335 -2.38 15.86 -4.00
C GLY A 335 -2.42 14.69 -4.99
N LEU A 336 -1.89 13.53 -4.61
CA LEU A 336 -1.80 12.34 -5.48
C LEU A 336 -2.83 11.24 -5.14
N MET A 337 -3.59 11.41 -4.05
CA MET A 337 -4.53 10.41 -3.56
C MET A 337 -5.85 10.45 -4.35
N PRO A 338 -6.29 9.32 -4.94
CA PRO A 338 -7.61 9.25 -5.57
C PRO A 338 -8.72 9.48 -4.54
N ASN A 339 -9.61 10.41 -4.84
CA ASN A 339 -10.71 10.82 -3.98
C ASN A 339 -11.90 11.28 -4.83
N VAL A 340 -13.07 11.45 -4.22
CA VAL A 340 -14.25 11.97 -4.91
C VAL A 340 -14.84 13.15 -4.16
N TRP A 341 -15.31 14.15 -4.89
CA TRP A 341 -16.14 15.22 -4.35
C TRP A 341 -17.51 14.67 -3.98
N GLN A 342 -17.96 14.96 -2.75
CA GLN A 342 -19.33 14.67 -2.35
C GLN A 342 -20.28 15.60 -3.13
N PRO A 343 -21.32 15.09 -3.82
CA PRO A 343 -22.31 15.93 -4.46
C PRO A 343 -23.12 16.70 -3.41
N ASP A 344 -23.49 17.95 -3.71
CA ASP A 344 -24.35 18.77 -2.86
C ASP A 344 -25.67 18.05 -2.54
N SER A 345 -25.99 17.93 -1.25
CA SER A 345 -27.20 17.28 -0.73
C SER A 345 -28.53 17.99 -1.10
N LYS A 346 -28.47 19.13 -1.81
CA LYS A 346 -29.65 19.89 -2.27
C LYS A 346 -30.28 19.33 -3.56
N GLU A 347 -29.63 18.44 -4.30
CA GLU A 347 -30.19 17.92 -5.57
C GLU A 347 -31.19 16.75 -5.41
N MET A 348 -31.35 16.17 -4.21
CA MET A 348 -32.33 15.09 -3.96
C MET A 348 -33.60 15.54 -3.22
N GLY A 349 -33.78 16.83 -2.94
CA GLY A 349 -34.93 17.35 -2.21
C GLY A 349 -35.48 18.65 -2.79
N ASN A 350 -36.55 18.53 -3.58
CA ASN A 350 -37.59 19.52 -3.89
C ASN A 350 -37.19 21.01 -4.04
N MET A 351 -37.58 21.59 -5.19
CA MET A 351 -37.74 23.03 -5.41
C MET A 351 -38.46 23.70 -4.22
N SER A 352 -37.73 24.34 -3.31
CA SER A 352 -38.18 25.56 -2.62
C SER A 352 -37.08 26.16 -1.76
N ASN A 353 -37.00 27.48 -1.86
CA ASN A 353 -36.25 28.46 -1.07
C ASN A 353 -34.82 28.84 -1.45
N LYS A 354 -34.71 30.16 -1.61
CA LYS A 354 -33.62 31.00 -2.07
C LYS A 354 -32.57 31.20 -0.98
N GLY A 355 -31.35 31.47 -1.44
CA GLY A 355 -30.39 32.33 -0.74
C GLY A 355 -29.65 31.68 0.40
N GLY A 356 -28.63 30.89 0.08
CA GLY A 356 -27.57 30.53 1.02
C GLY A 356 -26.31 30.23 0.21
N ASP A 357 -25.19 30.84 0.59
CA ASP A 357 -23.86 30.60 0.01
C ASP A 357 -23.67 29.11 -0.25
N SER A 358 -23.23 28.76 -1.47
CA SER A 358 -22.83 27.41 -1.81
C SER A 358 -21.70 27.01 -0.88
N GLN A 359 -21.94 26.02 -0.01
CA GLN A 359 -20.84 25.39 0.69
C GLN A 359 -19.96 24.70 -0.36
N PRO A 360 -18.62 24.79 -0.28
CA PRO A 360 -17.76 24.05 -1.19
C PRO A 360 -18.03 22.55 -1.03
N ASN A 361 -18.06 21.82 -2.16
CA ASN A 361 -18.19 20.36 -2.15
C ASN A 361 -17.15 19.77 -1.19
N ALA A 362 -17.59 18.94 -0.25
CA ALA A 362 -16.68 18.27 0.68
C ALA A 362 -15.91 17.16 -0.05
N LEU A 363 -14.59 17.11 0.14
CA LEU A 363 -13.75 16.03 -0.40
C LEU A 363 -13.93 14.76 0.44
N VAL A 364 -14.33 13.65 -0.16
CA VAL A 364 -14.39 12.34 0.50
C VAL A 364 -13.02 11.69 0.43
N LYS A 365 -12.30 11.70 1.56
CA LYS A 365 -10.96 11.11 1.69
C LYS A 365 -11.01 9.61 2.02
N LEU A 366 -11.59 8.81 1.12
CA LEU A 366 -11.98 7.41 1.37
C LEU A 366 -10.90 6.58 2.06
N LEU A 367 -9.68 6.55 1.52
CA LEU A 367 -8.57 5.74 2.04
C LEU A 367 -8.11 6.21 3.41
N ILE A 368 -8.09 7.53 3.66
CA ILE A 368 -7.73 8.10 4.97
C ILE A 368 -8.79 7.77 6.02
N ASN A 369 -10.07 7.87 5.66
CA ASN A 369 -11.17 7.53 6.57
C ASN A 369 -11.07 6.07 7.03
N TYR A 370 -10.76 5.12 6.13
CA TYR A 370 -10.55 3.72 6.53
C TYR A 370 -9.37 3.54 7.49
N ILE A 371 -8.27 4.26 7.28
CA ILE A 371 -7.12 4.21 8.20
C ILE A 371 -7.53 4.70 9.59
N GLU A 372 -8.27 5.81 9.67
CA GLU A 372 -8.75 6.37 10.94
C GLU A 372 -9.71 5.42 11.66
N GLU A 373 -10.71 4.89 10.94
CA GLU A 373 -11.66 3.92 11.48
C GLU A 373 -10.98 2.64 11.99
N ASN A 374 -10.03 2.10 11.23
CA ASN A 374 -9.29 0.90 11.61
C ASN A 374 -8.31 1.18 12.77
N TYR A 375 -7.69 2.36 12.80
CA TYR A 375 -6.84 2.78 13.92
C TYR A 375 -7.64 2.85 15.23
N GLU A 376 -8.79 3.53 15.22
CA GLU A 376 -9.67 3.63 16.39
C GLU A 376 -10.14 2.26 16.88
N TYR A 377 -10.43 1.34 15.96
CA TYR A 377 -10.77 -0.04 16.30
C TYR A 377 -9.65 -0.72 17.10
N TRP A 378 -8.39 -0.63 16.65
CA TRP A 378 -7.26 -1.25 17.33
C TRP A 378 -6.87 -0.57 18.64
N VAL A 379 -7.04 0.76 18.75
CA VAL A 379 -6.89 1.48 20.02
C VAL A 379 -7.85 0.92 21.06
N LYS A 380 -9.15 0.81 20.72
CA LYS A 380 -10.17 0.25 21.63
C LYS A 380 -9.88 -1.20 22.00
N ARG A 381 -9.43 -2.03 21.04
CA ARG A 381 -9.05 -3.41 21.34
C ARG A 381 -7.84 -3.51 22.25
N LYS A 382 -6.85 -2.65 22.08
CA LYS A 382 -5.66 -2.59 22.94
C LYS A 382 -6.02 -2.20 24.37
N GLU A 383 -6.91 -1.23 24.55
CA GLU A 383 -7.43 -0.86 25.88
C GLU A 383 -8.13 -2.03 26.58
N ILE A 384 -8.89 -2.85 25.83
CA ILE A 384 -9.50 -4.08 26.36
C ILE A 384 -8.42 -5.13 26.70
N GLU A 385 -7.45 -5.35 25.82
CA GLU A 385 -6.34 -6.31 26.04
C GLU A 385 -5.47 -5.93 27.26
N ASP A 386 -5.24 -4.64 27.48
CA ASP A 386 -4.50 -4.10 28.62
C ASP A 386 -5.37 -3.97 29.90
N GLY A 387 -6.66 -4.34 29.83
CA GLY A 387 -7.58 -4.36 30.98
C GLY A 387 -8.09 -2.99 31.44
N LEU A 388 -7.99 -1.96 30.59
CA LEU A 388 -8.41 -0.59 30.88
C LEU A 388 -9.92 -0.37 30.65
N VAL A 389 -10.55 -1.16 29.78
CA VAL A 389 -11.97 -1.06 29.41
C VAL A 389 -12.60 -2.46 29.37
N GLU A 390 -13.81 -2.61 29.91
CA GLU A 390 -14.55 -3.89 29.84
C GLU A 390 -15.08 -4.12 28.40
N PRO A 391 -15.18 -5.38 27.93
CA PRO A 391 -15.55 -5.71 26.54
C PRO A 391 -16.90 -5.13 26.06
N ASP A 392 -17.82 -4.81 26.98
CA ASP A 392 -19.16 -4.29 26.70
C ASP A 392 -19.26 -2.74 26.78
N GLY A 393 -18.14 -2.01 26.80
CA GLY A 393 -18.15 -0.54 26.71
C GLY A 393 -18.60 0.17 27.99
N LEU A 394 -18.63 -0.53 29.12
CA LEU A 394 -18.72 0.08 30.45
C LEU A 394 -17.29 0.40 30.91
N GLU A 395 -16.97 1.70 31.01
CA GLU A 395 -15.76 2.14 31.70
C GLU A 395 -15.74 1.50 33.09
N ARG A 396 -14.60 0.90 33.47
CA ARG A 396 -14.38 0.57 34.88
C ARG A 396 -14.43 1.87 35.65
N SER A 397 -15.45 2.04 36.49
CA SER A 397 -15.37 3.03 37.56
C SER A 397 -14.15 2.65 38.39
N ARG A 398 -13.06 3.44 38.30
CA ARG A 398 -11.96 3.32 39.26
C ARG A 398 -12.59 3.45 40.64
N SER A 399 -12.59 2.36 41.38
CA SER A 399 -13.04 2.35 42.76
C SER A 399 -12.02 3.16 43.55
N ALA A 400 -12.46 4.16 44.30
CA ALA A 400 -11.63 5.02 45.17
C ALA A 400 -10.86 4.26 46.28
N THR A 401 -10.81 2.92 46.22
CA THR A 401 -10.03 2.05 47.10
C THR A 401 -8.70 1.61 46.47
N GLU A 402 -8.50 1.71 45.15
CA GLU A 402 -7.20 1.38 44.53
C GLU A 402 -6.19 2.54 44.67
N ASP A 403 -6.65 3.80 44.68
CA ASP A 403 -5.79 4.97 44.91
C ASP A 403 -5.24 5.05 46.35
N ILE A 404 -5.84 4.33 47.31
CA ILE A 404 -5.38 4.32 48.72
C ILE A 404 -4.22 3.33 48.92
N ILE A 405 -4.11 2.28 48.09
CA ILE A 405 -3.07 1.27 48.23
C ILE A 405 -1.73 1.79 47.69
N GLU A 406 -1.73 2.62 46.63
CA GLU A 406 -0.51 3.23 46.12
C GLU A 406 0.05 4.34 47.04
N GLU A 407 -0.79 5.09 47.77
CA GLU A 407 -0.30 6.09 48.74
C GLU A 407 0.31 5.46 50.01
N GLU A 408 -0.21 4.34 50.52
CA GLU A 408 0.37 3.65 51.69
C GLU A 408 1.70 2.93 51.38
N GLU A 409 1.89 2.45 50.14
CA GLU A 409 3.16 1.83 49.71
C GLU A 409 4.28 2.86 49.45
N LEU A 410 3.94 4.10 49.11
CA LEU A 410 4.90 5.20 48.95
C LEU A 410 5.34 5.79 50.30
N LEU A 411 4.45 5.86 51.29
CA LEU A 411 4.76 6.38 52.63
C LEU A 411 5.58 5.41 53.51
N SER A 412 5.60 4.12 53.18
CA SER A 412 6.40 3.12 53.91
C SER A 412 7.88 3.03 53.50
N LYS A 413 8.26 3.65 52.38
CA LYS A 413 9.66 3.63 51.87
C LYS A 413 10.51 4.85 52.26
N GLU A 414 9.96 5.86 52.91
CA GLU A 414 10.71 7.06 53.34
C GLU A 414 11.36 6.97 54.73
N ASN A 415 11.18 5.88 55.48
CA ASN A 415 11.66 5.79 56.87
C ASN A 415 12.95 4.98 57.11
N ASP A 416 13.64 4.48 56.09
CA ASP A 416 14.93 3.80 56.25
C ASP A 416 16.12 4.70 55.89
N ILE A 417 16.53 5.55 56.85
CA ILE A 417 17.83 6.24 56.85
C ILE A 417 18.81 5.39 57.67
N PRO A 418 19.87 4.79 57.07
CA PRO A 418 20.91 4.12 57.84
C PRO A 418 21.88 5.16 58.42
N SER A 419 22.10 5.06 59.72
CA SER A 419 23.11 5.80 60.47
C SER A 419 24.55 5.45 60.03
N SER A 420 25.40 6.48 59.99
CA SER A 420 26.82 6.42 59.63
C SER A 420 27.63 5.39 60.43
N PRO A 421 28.76 4.90 59.88
CA PRO A 421 29.91 4.51 60.70
C PRO A 421 31.08 5.49 60.58
N LYS A 422 31.70 5.69 61.74
CA LYS A 422 32.90 6.49 62.02
C LYS A 422 34.18 5.93 61.38
N GLU A 423 35.10 6.85 61.13
CA GLU A 423 36.58 6.78 61.12
C GLU A 423 37.25 5.43 61.41
N ALA A 424 38.11 4.99 60.49
CA ALA A 424 39.55 4.73 60.69
C ALA A 424 40.26 4.58 59.33
#